data_AF-A0A154PH44-F1
#
_entry.id   AF-A0A154PH44-F1
#
_cell.length_a   1.000
_cell.length_b   1.000
_cell.length_c   1.000
_cell.angle_alpha   90.00
_cell.angle_beta   90.00
_cell.angle_gamma   90.00
#
_symmetry.space_group_name_H-M   'P 1'
#
loop_
_entity.id
_entity.type
_entity.pdbx_description
1 polymer ?
#
loop_
_entity_poly.entity_id
_entity_poly.type
_entity_poly.pdbx_seq_one_letter_code
_entity_poly.pdbx_strand_id
1 'polypeptide(L)'
;MLHDYISFLGCKDKTMALTLRDLIQTSYFRVVVVEDVDSVECCGALKNIVACGAGFVDGLGLGDNTKAAIIRLGLMEMIKFVDVFFPGGKLSTFFESCGVADLITTCYGGRNRKVSEAFVKTGKTIEELEKEMLNGQKLQGPFTADEVNYMLKAKNMQNRFPLFTAIHRICTGEINPQELIECIRNHPEHMGSAVAKIVGANVVKYNNKFETRVTMYVYEEIVNNQKLTEIINTMHENVKYLPGHRLPENIVAVPDVVEAAKDADILIFVIPHQFIRTLCATLLDKIKPTAVGLSLIKGFDRGDGTNIELISKIIEKHLRIQCYVLMGANLANEVAEEKFCETTIGCRDKRLAPLLRDLIQTPNFRVVVVEDCEAVEVCGALKNIVACAAGFVDGMGLGDNTKAAVIRLGLMEMVKFVDTFYSGSKLSTFFESCGVADLITTCYGGRNRRVCEQYVKSGKTIKQLEDELLGGQKLQGPATADEVHGMLKGRNLTEKFPLFTAVHRICTDQIRPADLLDQIRNHPEHVMRVEGVEES
;
A
#
# COMPACT_ATOMS: atom_id res chain seq x y z
N MET A 1 -17.00 24.70 6.68
CA MET A 1 -17.29 23.87 5.49
C MET A 1 -18.26 22.78 5.92
N LEU A 2 -19.14 22.31 5.04
CA LEU A 2 -19.77 21.01 5.24
C LEU A 2 -18.72 19.95 4.92
N HIS A 3 -18.57 18.95 5.79
CA HIS A 3 -17.78 17.75 5.49
C HIS A 3 -18.74 16.73 4.89
N ASP A 4 -18.36 16.11 3.78
CA ASP A 4 -19.16 15.05 3.16
C ASP A 4 -18.85 13.71 3.83
N TYR A 5 -19.89 13.01 4.27
CA TYR A 5 -19.84 11.70 4.92
C TYR A 5 -20.48 10.63 4.04
N ILE A 6 -19.95 9.41 4.11
CA ILE A 6 -20.54 8.22 3.50
C ILE A 6 -20.71 7.17 4.59
N SER A 7 -21.91 6.63 4.72
CA SER A 7 -22.26 5.59 5.70
C SER A 7 -22.92 4.40 5.02
N PHE A 8 -22.92 3.26 5.69
CA PHE A 8 -23.39 1.99 5.17
C PHE A 8 -24.46 1.38 6.07
N LEU A 9 -25.54 0.90 5.45
CA LEU A 9 -26.66 0.27 6.12
C LEU A 9 -26.71 -1.22 5.75
N GLY A 10 -26.61 -2.09 6.75
CA GLY A 10 -26.97 -3.50 6.58
C GLY A 10 -28.50 -3.65 6.59
N CYS A 11 -29.09 -4.20 5.53
CA CYS A 11 -30.52 -4.56 5.54
C CYS A 11 -30.84 -5.79 4.70
N LYS A 12 -31.56 -6.77 5.26
CA LYS A 12 -32.00 -8.00 4.57
C LYS A 12 -33.35 -7.85 3.85
N ASP A 13 -34.12 -6.79 4.14
CA ASP A 13 -35.38 -6.47 3.48
C ASP A 13 -35.18 -5.35 2.44
N LYS A 14 -35.46 -5.67 1.17
CA LYS A 14 -35.22 -4.77 0.02
C LYS A 14 -36.18 -3.57 -0.03
N THR A 15 -37.35 -3.66 0.59
CA THR A 15 -38.32 -2.57 0.68
C THR A 15 -37.96 -1.61 1.80
N MET A 16 -37.61 -2.17 2.98
CA MET A 16 -37.18 -1.39 4.13
C MET A 16 -35.83 -0.71 3.88
N ALA A 17 -34.93 -1.35 3.13
CA ALA A 17 -33.68 -0.78 2.65
C ALA A 17 -33.83 0.59 1.97
N LEU A 18 -34.79 0.73 1.05
CA LEU A 18 -35.09 1.98 0.36
C LEU A 18 -35.58 3.06 1.33
N THR A 19 -36.59 2.73 2.13
CA THR A 19 -37.16 3.65 3.14
C THR A 19 -36.11 4.15 4.12
N LEU A 20 -35.23 3.28 4.61
CA LEU A 20 -34.16 3.65 5.55
C LEU A 20 -33.03 4.44 4.88
N ARG A 21 -32.67 4.14 3.62
CA ARG A 21 -31.73 4.97 2.85
C ARG A 21 -32.26 6.39 2.73
N ASP A 22 -33.50 6.54 2.27
CA ASP A 22 -34.08 7.84 1.92
C ASP A 22 -34.47 8.68 3.15
N LEU A 23 -34.67 8.03 4.31
CA LEU A 23 -34.86 8.68 5.60
C LEU A 23 -33.55 9.24 6.21
N ILE A 24 -32.41 8.58 5.95
CA ILE A 24 -31.12 8.90 6.59
C ILE A 24 -30.22 9.74 5.66
N GLN A 25 -30.37 9.61 4.35
CA GLN A 25 -29.53 10.29 3.37
C GLN A 25 -29.81 11.80 3.28
N THR A 26 -28.75 12.60 3.23
CA THR A 26 -28.81 14.06 3.04
C THR A 26 -27.82 14.51 1.97
N SER A 27 -27.83 15.80 1.62
CA SER A 27 -26.88 16.41 0.66
C SER A 27 -25.40 16.36 1.09
N TYR A 28 -25.11 16.00 2.34
CA TYR A 28 -23.75 15.87 2.90
C TYR A 28 -23.52 14.53 3.62
N PHE A 29 -24.51 13.62 3.61
CA PHE A 29 -24.45 12.32 4.27
C PHE A 29 -25.06 11.26 3.35
N ARG A 30 -24.23 10.57 2.56
CA ARG A 30 -24.69 9.56 1.59
C ARG A 30 -24.80 8.19 2.25
N VAL A 31 -25.86 7.43 1.94
CA VAL A 31 -26.10 6.09 2.50
C VAL A 31 -26.11 5.04 1.39
N VAL A 32 -25.27 4.02 1.53
CA VAL A 32 -25.27 2.85 0.66
C VAL A 32 -25.81 1.65 1.44
N VAL A 33 -26.71 0.87 0.83
CA VAL A 33 -27.31 -0.31 1.47
C VAL A 33 -26.66 -1.59 0.96
N VAL A 34 -26.39 -2.52 1.86
CA VAL A 34 -25.77 -3.82 1.57
C VAL A 34 -26.56 -4.93 2.28
N GLU A 35 -26.81 -6.04 1.57
CA GLU A 35 -27.57 -7.21 2.08
C GLU A 35 -26.83 -7.97 3.21
N ASP A 36 -25.50 -7.86 3.21
CA ASP A 36 -24.54 -8.54 4.10
C ASP A 36 -24.40 -7.80 5.45
N VAL A 37 -25.49 -7.85 6.23
CA VAL A 37 -25.59 -7.17 7.53
C VAL A 37 -24.51 -7.62 8.49
N ASP A 38 -24.24 -8.93 8.55
CA ASP A 38 -23.37 -9.55 9.54
C ASP A 38 -21.91 -9.08 9.34
N SER A 39 -21.46 -8.88 8.10
CA SER A 39 -20.15 -8.28 7.81
C SER A 39 -20.11 -6.78 8.07
N VAL A 40 -21.20 -6.04 7.77
CA VAL A 40 -21.29 -4.58 8.05
C VAL A 40 -21.16 -4.32 9.56
N GLU A 41 -21.89 -5.08 10.39
CA GLU A 41 -21.85 -4.97 11.85
C GLU A 41 -20.47 -5.37 12.40
N CYS A 42 -19.92 -6.51 11.95
CA CYS A 42 -18.59 -6.94 12.35
C CYS A 42 -17.50 -5.92 11.97
N CYS A 43 -17.57 -5.28 10.80
CA CYS A 43 -16.61 -4.24 10.44
C CYS A 43 -16.68 -3.04 11.39
N GLY A 44 -17.89 -2.59 11.72
CA GLY A 44 -18.14 -1.48 12.65
C GLY A 44 -17.62 -1.75 14.08
N ALA A 45 -17.62 -3.00 14.53
CA ALA A 45 -17.08 -3.42 15.82
C ALA A 45 -15.55 -3.64 15.78
N LEU A 46 -15.07 -4.53 14.90
CA LEU A 46 -13.69 -5.04 14.91
C LEU A 46 -12.64 -3.97 14.55
N LYS A 47 -13.01 -2.96 13.74
CA LYS A 47 -12.12 -1.82 13.43
C LYS A 47 -11.57 -1.12 14.67
N ASN A 48 -12.32 -1.16 15.78
CA ASN A 48 -11.93 -0.49 17.03
C ASN A 48 -10.74 -1.18 17.70
N ILE A 49 -10.60 -2.50 17.53
CA ILE A 49 -9.43 -3.28 17.97
C ILE A 49 -8.21 -2.81 17.17
N VAL A 50 -8.29 -2.83 15.84
CA VAL A 50 -7.19 -2.44 14.94
C VAL A 50 -6.74 -1.00 15.20
N ALA A 51 -7.68 -0.10 15.48
CA ALA A 51 -7.39 1.27 15.84
C ALA A 51 -6.64 1.44 17.18
N CYS A 52 -6.85 0.54 18.16
CA CYS A 52 -5.98 0.49 19.35
C CYS A 52 -4.54 0.12 18.95
N GLY A 53 -4.37 -0.89 18.08
CA GLY A 53 -3.07 -1.24 17.50
C GLY A 53 -2.38 -0.08 16.78
N ALA A 54 -3.14 0.69 15.99
CA ALA A 54 -2.65 1.89 15.32
C ALA A 54 -2.27 3.01 16.32
N GLY A 55 -2.99 3.10 17.44
CA GLY A 55 -2.65 4.01 18.54
C GLY A 55 -1.36 3.59 19.25
N PHE A 56 -1.17 2.30 19.51
CA PHE A 56 0.10 1.81 20.07
C PHE A 56 1.28 2.14 19.16
N VAL A 57 1.11 2.03 17.83
CA VAL A 57 2.11 2.43 16.82
C VAL A 57 2.47 3.92 16.88
N ASP A 58 1.48 4.81 16.92
CA ASP A 58 1.71 6.27 17.06
C ASP A 58 2.28 6.63 18.45
N GLY A 59 1.93 5.84 19.45
CA GLY A 59 2.47 5.89 20.80
C GLY A 59 3.97 5.62 20.85
N LEU A 60 4.38 4.56 20.14
CA LEU A 60 5.75 4.06 20.01
C LEU A 60 6.59 4.80 18.95
N GLY A 61 5.97 5.65 18.13
CA GLY A 61 6.65 6.44 17.09
C GLY A 61 7.09 5.63 15.85
N LEU A 62 6.46 4.49 15.56
CA LEU A 62 6.93 3.51 14.56
C LEU A 62 6.52 3.82 13.10
N GLY A 63 6.05 5.04 12.83
CA GLY A 63 5.73 5.54 11.49
C GLY A 63 4.48 4.93 10.83
N ASP A 64 4.05 5.56 9.74
CA ASP A 64 2.82 5.20 9.03
C ASP A 64 2.90 3.85 8.32
N ASN A 65 4.08 3.29 8.08
CA ASN A 65 4.20 1.94 7.50
C ASN A 65 3.86 0.85 8.52
N THR A 66 4.22 1.00 9.80
CA THR A 66 3.70 0.09 10.85
C THR A 66 2.18 0.21 10.93
N LYS A 67 1.66 1.43 10.81
CA LYS A 67 0.23 1.70 10.84
C LYS A 67 -0.50 1.06 9.66
N ALA A 68 0.04 1.14 8.45
CA ALA A 68 -0.50 0.50 7.25
C ALA A 68 -0.46 -1.04 7.37
N ALA A 69 0.61 -1.61 7.93
CA ALA A 69 0.71 -3.04 8.21
C ALA A 69 -0.27 -3.50 9.31
N ILE A 70 -0.43 -2.75 10.41
CA ILE A 70 -1.51 -2.93 11.40
C ILE A 70 -2.88 -2.93 10.71
N ILE A 71 -3.15 -1.94 9.85
CA ILE A 71 -4.44 -1.80 9.17
C ILE A 71 -4.69 -2.99 8.23
N ARG A 72 -3.69 -3.43 7.46
CA ARG A 72 -3.81 -4.61 6.59
C ARG A 72 -4.02 -5.89 7.41
N LEU A 73 -3.16 -6.18 8.38
CA LEU A 73 -3.26 -7.39 9.21
C LEU A 73 -4.57 -7.42 9.99
N GLY A 74 -5.00 -6.26 10.49
CA GLY A 74 -6.30 -6.06 11.12
C GLY A 74 -7.46 -6.35 10.18
N LEU A 75 -7.44 -5.82 8.96
CA LEU A 75 -8.45 -6.12 7.93
C LEU A 75 -8.49 -7.61 7.57
N MET A 76 -7.33 -8.29 7.55
CA MET A 76 -7.26 -9.73 7.30
C MET A 76 -7.85 -10.54 8.45
N GLU A 77 -7.62 -10.11 9.69
CA GLU A 77 -8.26 -10.71 10.87
C GLU A 77 -9.76 -10.37 10.95
N MET A 78 -10.21 -9.19 10.47
CA MET A 78 -11.64 -8.86 10.34
C MET A 78 -12.36 -9.81 9.37
N ILE A 79 -11.84 -9.96 8.14
CA ILE A 79 -12.40 -10.87 7.11
C ILE A 79 -12.47 -12.30 7.64
N LYS A 80 -11.36 -12.76 8.22
CA LYS A 80 -11.21 -14.12 8.76
C LYS A 80 -12.09 -14.38 9.99
N PHE A 81 -12.41 -13.36 10.77
CA PHE A 81 -13.32 -13.49 11.92
C PHE A 81 -14.75 -13.69 11.42
N VAL A 82 -15.19 -12.90 10.45
CA VAL A 82 -16.50 -13.06 9.81
C VAL A 82 -16.62 -14.43 9.15
N ASP A 83 -15.65 -14.86 8.33
CA ASP A 83 -15.60 -16.20 7.72
C ASP A 83 -15.77 -17.36 8.73
N VAL A 84 -15.20 -17.22 9.93
CA VAL A 84 -15.15 -18.26 10.98
C VAL A 84 -16.34 -18.25 11.95
N PHE A 85 -17.00 -17.09 12.14
CA PHE A 85 -18.07 -16.91 13.13
C PHE A 85 -19.42 -16.51 12.54
N PHE A 86 -19.44 -15.91 11.34
CA PHE A 86 -20.62 -15.40 10.63
C PHE A 86 -20.62 -15.85 9.15
N PRO A 87 -20.74 -17.17 8.89
CA PRO A 87 -20.61 -17.74 7.56
C PRO A 87 -21.70 -17.21 6.61
N GLY A 88 -21.27 -16.68 5.47
CA GLY A 88 -22.13 -16.00 4.48
C GLY A 88 -21.67 -14.58 4.11
N GLY A 89 -20.73 -14.01 4.88
CA GLY A 89 -20.14 -12.71 4.57
C GLY A 89 -19.49 -12.63 3.18
N LYS A 90 -19.74 -11.53 2.46
CA LYS A 90 -19.25 -11.28 1.11
C LYS A 90 -17.93 -10.49 1.18
N LEU A 91 -16.87 -11.00 0.55
CA LEU A 91 -15.55 -10.35 0.56
C LEU A 91 -15.58 -8.91 0.00
N SER A 92 -16.52 -8.61 -0.92
CA SER A 92 -16.76 -7.26 -1.44
C SER A 92 -17.14 -6.24 -0.36
N THR A 93 -17.87 -6.64 0.68
CA THR A 93 -18.32 -5.77 1.77
C THR A 93 -17.15 -5.12 2.52
N PHE A 94 -15.97 -5.75 2.53
CA PHE A 94 -14.76 -5.21 3.17
C PHE A 94 -14.07 -4.11 2.36
N PHE A 95 -14.40 -3.95 1.07
CA PHE A 95 -14.00 -2.80 0.25
C PHE A 95 -15.01 -1.64 0.30
N GLU A 96 -16.21 -1.88 0.84
CA GLU A 96 -17.18 -0.83 1.09
C GLU A 96 -16.76 0.06 2.27
N SER A 97 -17.45 1.19 2.47
CA SER A 97 -16.95 2.20 3.40
C SER A 97 -16.96 1.73 4.86
N CYS A 98 -17.87 0.83 5.25
CA CYS A 98 -17.87 0.20 6.58
C CYS A 98 -16.61 -0.65 6.84
N GLY A 99 -16.02 -1.24 5.81
CA GLY A 99 -14.77 -2.00 5.88
C GLY A 99 -13.56 -1.08 5.84
N VAL A 100 -12.82 -1.13 4.73
CA VAL A 100 -11.50 -0.50 4.57
C VAL A 100 -11.48 1.02 4.90
N ALA A 101 -12.51 1.78 4.53
CA ALA A 101 -12.48 3.24 4.67
C ALA A 101 -12.70 3.70 6.12
N ASP A 102 -13.71 3.15 6.80
CA ASP A 102 -14.01 3.41 8.20
C ASP A 102 -12.93 2.81 9.13
N LEU A 103 -12.33 1.68 8.74
CA LEU A 103 -11.11 1.15 9.35
C LEU A 103 -9.95 2.17 9.30
N ILE A 104 -9.61 2.68 8.11
CA ILE A 104 -8.57 3.71 7.93
C ILE A 104 -8.92 4.95 8.76
N THR A 105 -10.15 5.45 8.67
CA THR A 105 -10.64 6.62 9.41
C THR A 105 -10.49 6.43 10.92
N THR A 106 -10.86 5.26 11.44
CA THR A 106 -10.75 4.97 12.88
C THR A 106 -9.27 4.84 13.30
N CYS A 107 -8.40 4.33 12.42
CA CYS A 107 -6.96 4.19 12.65
C CYS A 107 -6.12 5.45 12.42
N TYR A 108 -6.67 6.51 11.79
CA TYR A 108 -5.99 7.81 11.65
C TYR A 108 -6.65 8.93 12.47
N GLY A 109 -7.98 9.03 12.51
CA GLY A 109 -8.71 10.09 13.22
C GLY A 109 -9.43 9.65 14.51
N GLY A 110 -9.66 8.35 14.71
CA GLY A 110 -10.57 7.80 15.72
C GLY A 110 -10.13 7.88 17.19
N ARG A 111 -11.10 7.75 18.11
CA ARG A 111 -10.88 7.83 19.57
C ARG A 111 -10.04 6.67 20.13
N ASN A 112 -10.23 5.44 19.63
CA ASN A 112 -9.45 4.27 20.04
C ASN A 112 -7.95 4.51 19.81
N ARG A 113 -7.58 4.99 18.60
CA ARG A 113 -6.21 5.39 18.26
C ARG A 113 -5.67 6.45 19.20
N LYS A 114 -6.41 7.56 19.40
CA LYS A 114 -5.98 8.69 20.26
C LYS A 114 -5.70 8.26 21.70
N VAL A 115 -6.54 7.42 22.29
CA VAL A 115 -6.34 6.95 23.67
C VAL A 115 -5.25 5.89 23.76
N SER A 116 -5.16 4.94 22.83
CA SER A 116 -4.06 3.96 22.79
C SER A 116 -2.69 4.59 22.52
N GLU A 117 -2.64 5.71 21.80
CA GLU A 117 -1.44 6.54 21.65
C GLU A 117 -1.03 7.19 22.99
N ALA A 118 -2.00 7.77 23.71
CA ALA A 118 -1.76 8.37 25.03
C ALA A 118 -1.39 7.32 26.09
N PHE A 119 -1.97 6.11 26.03
CA PHE A 119 -1.64 4.97 26.89
C PHE A 119 -0.15 4.65 26.84
N VAL A 120 0.42 4.48 25.64
CA VAL A 120 1.87 4.25 25.49
C VAL A 120 2.69 5.48 25.92
N LYS A 121 2.27 6.69 25.51
CA LYS A 121 3.05 7.92 25.77
C LYS A 121 3.05 8.37 27.23
N THR A 122 2.10 7.91 28.06
CA THR A 122 1.96 8.34 29.46
C THR A 122 2.07 7.22 30.49
N GLY A 123 1.86 5.96 30.12
CA GLY A 123 1.81 4.83 31.06
C GLY A 123 0.59 4.79 31.98
N LYS A 124 -0.39 5.69 31.79
CA LYS A 124 -1.67 5.71 32.51
C LYS A 124 -2.57 4.53 32.10
N THR A 125 -3.50 4.14 32.98
CA THR A 125 -4.50 3.12 32.61
C THR A 125 -5.50 3.65 31.59
N ILE A 126 -6.20 2.73 30.91
CA ILE A 126 -7.25 3.09 29.96
C ILE A 126 -8.40 3.82 30.67
N GLU A 127 -8.78 3.44 31.90
CA GLU A 127 -9.87 4.11 32.64
C GLU A 127 -9.48 5.49 33.21
N GLU A 128 -8.18 5.79 33.33
CA GLU A 128 -7.70 7.15 33.61
C GLU A 128 -7.86 8.02 32.36
N LEU A 129 -7.41 7.52 31.20
CA LEU A 129 -7.47 8.25 29.93
C LEU A 129 -8.89 8.39 29.39
N GLU A 130 -9.82 7.47 29.68
CA GLU A 130 -11.26 7.65 29.40
C GLU A 130 -11.85 8.86 30.15
N LYS A 131 -11.43 9.09 31.40
CA LYS A 131 -11.88 10.25 32.19
C LYS A 131 -11.28 11.54 31.65
N GLU A 132 -9.98 11.53 31.33
CA GLU A 132 -9.23 12.72 30.88
C GLU A 132 -9.53 13.12 29.43
N MET A 133 -9.68 12.15 28.51
CA MET A 133 -9.75 12.42 27.07
C MET A 133 -11.16 12.29 26.48
N LEU A 134 -12.06 11.54 27.13
CA LEU A 134 -13.39 11.20 26.58
C LEU A 134 -14.56 11.70 27.46
N ASN A 135 -14.28 12.53 28.47
CA ASN A 135 -15.26 13.02 29.45
C ASN A 135 -16.09 11.89 30.09
N GLY A 136 -15.46 10.73 30.33
CA GLY A 136 -16.11 9.55 30.94
C GLY A 136 -16.87 8.64 29.97
N GLN A 137 -16.86 8.90 28.66
CA GLN A 137 -17.32 7.90 27.69
C GLN A 137 -16.36 6.71 27.62
N LYS A 138 -16.90 5.49 27.51
CA LYS A 138 -16.10 4.26 27.36
C LYS A 138 -15.45 4.12 25.99
N LEU A 139 -14.21 3.64 25.98
CA LEU A 139 -13.42 3.31 24.79
C LEU A 139 -13.74 1.90 24.33
N GLN A 140 -14.32 1.71 23.14
CA GLN A 140 -14.83 0.41 22.71
C GLN A 140 -13.75 -0.61 22.36
N GLY A 141 -12.63 -0.19 21.74
CA GLY A 141 -11.60 -1.10 21.23
C GLY A 141 -11.08 -2.15 22.24
N PRO A 142 -10.75 -1.78 23.48
CA PRO A 142 -10.33 -2.74 24.52
C PRO A 142 -11.41 -3.77 24.90
N PHE A 143 -12.67 -3.35 25.06
CA PHE A 143 -13.77 -4.27 25.38
C PHE A 143 -14.06 -5.22 24.22
N THR A 144 -14.14 -4.71 22.98
CA THR A 144 -14.33 -5.55 21.80
C THR A 144 -13.13 -6.50 21.60
N ALA A 145 -11.92 -6.11 21.99
CA ALA A 145 -10.76 -6.99 21.96
C ALA A 145 -10.87 -8.14 22.99
N ASP A 146 -11.42 -7.89 24.18
CA ASP A 146 -11.71 -8.92 25.20
C ASP A 146 -12.81 -9.88 24.75
N GLU A 147 -13.95 -9.38 24.27
CA GLU A 147 -15.07 -10.18 23.74
C GLU A 147 -14.61 -11.09 22.59
N VAL A 148 -13.83 -10.53 21.65
CA VAL A 148 -13.22 -11.28 20.55
C VAL A 148 -12.19 -12.29 21.05
N ASN A 149 -11.36 -11.94 22.04
CA ASN A 149 -10.39 -12.90 22.58
C ASN A 149 -11.08 -14.07 23.29
N TYR A 150 -12.17 -13.81 24.03
CA TYR A 150 -13.01 -14.84 24.63
C TYR A 150 -13.57 -15.82 23.57
N MET A 151 -14.14 -15.29 22.47
CA MET A 151 -14.62 -16.11 21.35
C MET A 151 -13.50 -16.92 20.67
N LEU A 152 -12.33 -16.32 20.50
CA LEU A 152 -11.15 -16.99 19.93
C LEU A 152 -10.61 -18.09 20.84
N LYS A 153 -10.53 -17.84 22.15
CA LYS A 153 -10.09 -18.77 23.18
C LYS A 153 -11.03 -19.98 23.26
N ALA A 154 -12.35 -19.75 23.22
CA ALA A 154 -13.36 -20.81 23.21
C ALA A 154 -13.24 -21.78 22.01
N LYS A 155 -12.70 -21.33 20.87
CA LYS A 155 -12.41 -22.19 19.70
C LYS A 155 -10.92 -22.62 19.58
N ASN A 156 -10.06 -22.29 20.55
CA ASN A 156 -8.59 -22.46 20.47
C ASN A 156 -7.93 -21.76 19.25
N MET A 157 -8.46 -20.60 18.85
CA MET A 157 -8.08 -19.89 17.62
C MET A 157 -7.19 -18.67 17.83
N GLN A 158 -6.79 -18.32 19.06
CA GLN A 158 -5.93 -17.15 19.34
C GLN A 158 -4.67 -17.11 18.46
N ASN A 159 -4.00 -18.26 18.27
CA ASN A 159 -2.82 -18.39 17.39
C ASN A 159 -3.11 -18.17 15.88
N ARG A 160 -4.38 -18.17 15.47
CA ARG A 160 -4.81 -17.80 14.10
C ARG A 160 -5.17 -16.32 13.97
N PHE A 161 -5.24 -15.57 15.07
CA PHE A 161 -5.55 -14.14 15.14
C PHE A 161 -4.53 -13.43 16.04
N PRO A 162 -3.23 -13.46 15.67
CA PRO A 162 -2.16 -12.92 16.50
C PRO A 162 -2.32 -11.42 16.78
N LEU A 163 -2.86 -10.61 15.86
CA LEU A 163 -2.97 -9.17 16.08
C LEU A 163 -4.08 -8.82 17.06
N PHE A 164 -5.29 -9.36 16.90
CA PHE A 164 -6.37 -9.20 17.88
C PHE A 164 -5.94 -9.76 19.25
N THR A 165 -5.20 -10.87 19.27
CA THR A 165 -4.67 -11.46 20.51
C THR A 165 -3.62 -10.56 21.17
N ALA A 166 -2.66 -10.01 20.42
CA ALA A 166 -1.67 -9.08 20.96
C ALA A 166 -2.32 -7.80 21.49
N ILE A 167 -3.25 -7.21 20.75
CA ILE A 167 -3.95 -5.97 21.16
C ILE A 167 -4.75 -6.19 22.45
N HIS A 168 -5.48 -7.30 22.58
CA HIS A 168 -6.14 -7.68 23.83
C HIS A 168 -5.14 -7.76 24.99
N ARG A 169 -4.04 -8.50 24.82
CA ARG A 169 -3.01 -8.72 25.86
C ARG A 169 -2.26 -7.43 26.26
N ILE A 170 -2.14 -6.45 25.36
CA ILE A 170 -1.62 -5.12 25.69
C ILE A 170 -2.67 -4.33 26.50
N CYS A 171 -3.93 -4.36 26.08
CA CYS A 171 -5.04 -3.70 26.81
C CYS A 171 -5.25 -4.25 28.23
N THR A 172 -5.00 -5.55 28.47
CA THR A 172 -5.07 -6.18 29.80
C THR A 172 -3.77 -6.08 30.61
N GLY A 173 -2.68 -5.55 30.03
CA GLY A 173 -1.38 -5.46 30.68
C GLY A 173 -0.61 -6.78 30.83
N GLU A 174 -1.03 -7.84 30.11
CA GLU A 174 -0.28 -9.11 30.05
C GLU A 174 1.06 -8.99 29.32
N ILE A 175 1.15 -8.10 28.33
CA ILE A 175 2.37 -7.85 27.54
C ILE A 175 2.58 -6.35 27.32
N ASN A 176 3.83 -5.99 27.10
CA ASN A 176 4.24 -4.62 26.86
C ASN A 176 3.90 -4.17 25.42
N PRO A 177 3.54 -2.90 25.17
CA PRO A 177 3.30 -2.39 23.80
C PRO A 177 4.48 -2.64 22.85
N GLN A 178 5.72 -2.68 23.36
CA GLN A 178 6.91 -2.96 22.57
C GLN A 178 6.95 -4.42 22.04
N GLU A 179 6.14 -5.34 22.58
CA GLU A 179 5.99 -6.71 22.06
C GLU A 179 5.11 -6.77 20.80
N LEU A 180 4.25 -5.77 20.56
CA LEU A 180 3.57 -5.58 19.27
C LEU A 180 4.59 -5.44 18.12
N ILE A 181 5.78 -4.92 18.45
CA ILE A 181 6.91 -4.72 17.54
C ILE A 181 7.64 -6.04 17.22
N GLU A 182 7.40 -7.13 17.94
CA GLU A 182 7.83 -8.48 17.48
C GLU A 182 6.99 -8.97 16.29
N CYS A 183 5.82 -8.37 16.06
CA CYS A 183 5.03 -8.61 14.86
C CYS A 183 5.31 -7.60 13.71
N ILE A 184 5.67 -6.33 13.98
CA ILE A 184 5.53 -5.23 12.97
C ILE A 184 6.52 -4.01 13.06
N ARG A 185 7.83 -4.19 13.23
CA ARG A 185 8.90 -3.17 13.48
C ARG A 185 9.32 -2.09 12.42
N ASN A 186 8.57 -1.07 11.92
CA ASN A 186 8.94 -0.25 10.70
C ASN A 186 9.90 1.02 10.88
N HIS A 187 10.38 1.73 9.81
CA HIS A 187 11.62 1.50 8.99
C HIS A 187 12.24 2.82 8.24
N PRO A 188 13.59 3.04 7.96
CA PRO A 188 14.32 3.94 6.92
C PRO A 188 15.67 3.36 6.27
N GLU A 189 16.48 3.80 5.24
CA GLU A 189 16.45 4.60 3.94
C GLU A 189 17.01 3.85 2.61
N HIS A 190 16.75 4.30 1.33
CA HIS A 190 17.05 3.87 -0.11
C HIS A 190 16.92 2.40 -0.68
N MET A 191 16.09 2.16 -1.74
CA MET A 191 15.70 0.79 -2.20
C MET A 191 16.80 -0.08 -2.83
N GLY A 192 17.52 0.41 -3.85
CA GLY A 192 18.42 -0.44 -4.64
C GLY A 192 19.50 -1.06 -3.76
N SER A 193 20.10 -0.22 -2.92
CA SER A 193 21.07 -0.64 -1.91
C SER A 193 20.43 -1.34 -0.70
N ALA A 194 19.19 -1.02 -0.28
CA ALA A 194 18.48 -1.80 0.75
C ALA A 194 18.16 -3.23 0.31
N VAL A 195 17.75 -3.44 -0.95
CA VAL A 195 17.54 -4.77 -1.53
C VAL A 195 18.86 -5.48 -1.71
N ALA A 196 19.93 -4.79 -2.13
CA ALA A 196 21.28 -5.37 -2.11
C ALA A 196 21.68 -5.82 -0.69
N LYS A 197 21.41 -5.02 0.36
CA LYS A 197 21.65 -5.41 1.76
C LYS A 197 20.94 -6.71 2.13
N ILE A 198 19.65 -6.82 1.81
CA ILE A 198 18.85 -8.05 2.01
C ILE A 198 19.44 -9.24 1.25
N VAL A 199 19.66 -9.07 -0.05
CA VAL A 199 20.08 -10.15 -0.96
C VAL A 199 21.46 -10.65 -0.58
N GLY A 200 22.42 -9.76 -0.31
CA GLY A 200 23.76 -10.11 0.15
C GLY A 200 23.76 -10.95 1.43
N ALA A 201 22.93 -10.59 2.41
CA ALA A 201 22.78 -11.37 3.63
C ALA A 201 22.11 -12.74 3.39
N ASN A 202 21.05 -12.78 2.55
CA ASN A 202 20.31 -14.00 2.28
C ASN A 202 21.07 -15.00 1.41
N VAL A 203 21.91 -14.60 0.45
CA VAL A 203 22.72 -15.56 -0.32
C VAL A 203 23.80 -16.23 0.52
N VAL A 204 24.35 -15.55 1.54
CA VAL A 204 25.27 -16.16 2.51
C VAL A 204 24.54 -17.17 3.41
N LYS A 205 23.34 -16.81 3.89
CA LYS A 205 22.46 -17.67 4.70
C LYS A 205 21.94 -18.91 3.95
N TYR A 206 21.71 -18.78 2.64
CA TYR A 206 21.22 -19.82 1.74
C TYR A 206 22.26 -20.18 0.67
N ASN A 207 23.53 -20.28 1.06
CA ASN A 207 24.66 -20.60 0.18
C ASN A 207 24.58 -22.00 -0.47
N ASN A 208 23.64 -22.85 -0.03
CA ASN A 208 23.29 -24.10 -0.69
C ASN A 208 22.27 -23.95 -1.84
N LYS A 209 21.83 -22.71 -2.13
CA LYS A 209 20.88 -22.35 -3.20
C LYS A 209 21.40 -21.23 -4.10
N PHE A 210 22.29 -20.37 -3.60
CA PHE A 210 22.78 -19.18 -4.29
C PHE A 210 24.29 -19.06 -4.17
N GLU A 211 24.92 -18.52 -5.22
CA GLU A 211 26.29 -18.00 -5.13
C GLU A 211 26.35 -16.83 -4.13
N THR A 212 27.42 -16.78 -3.33
CA THR A 212 27.53 -15.77 -2.27
C THR A 212 27.90 -14.39 -2.79
N ARG A 213 28.61 -14.29 -3.92
CA ARG A 213 28.96 -13.02 -4.57
C ARG A 213 27.74 -12.43 -5.29
N VAL A 214 27.38 -11.19 -4.95
CA VAL A 214 26.28 -10.45 -5.59
C VAL A 214 26.85 -9.23 -6.30
N THR A 215 26.64 -9.14 -7.61
CA THR A 215 26.94 -7.93 -8.39
C THR A 215 25.81 -6.90 -8.26
N MET A 216 26.19 -5.65 -8.02
CA MET A 216 25.27 -4.50 -8.00
C MET A 216 25.73 -3.52 -9.08
N TYR A 217 24.94 -3.36 -10.15
CA TYR A 217 25.19 -2.30 -11.13
C TYR A 217 25.01 -0.94 -10.47
N VAL A 218 26.03 -0.07 -10.59
CA VAL A 218 26.02 1.30 -10.11
C VAL A 218 26.40 2.20 -11.28
N TYR A 219 25.52 3.11 -11.67
CA TYR A 219 25.86 4.15 -12.65
C TYR A 219 27.00 5.01 -12.06
N GLU A 220 28.10 5.13 -12.80
CA GLU A 220 29.32 5.70 -12.23
C GLU A 220 29.21 7.21 -12.02
N GLU A 221 29.54 7.66 -10.81
CA GLU A 221 29.49 9.06 -10.41
C GLU A 221 30.70 9.42 -9.55
N ILE A 222 31.12 10.68 -9.61
CA ILE A 222 32.19 11.20 -8.75
C ILE A 222 31.57 11.79 -7.48
N VAL A 223 31.92 11.21 -6.34
CA VAL A 223 31.52 11.66 -5.00
C VAL A 223 32.80 11.87 -4.20
N ASN A 224 32.96 13.03 -3.55
CA ASN A 224 34.17 13.37 -2.76
C ASN A 224 35.50 13.16 -3.52
N ASN A 225 35.51 13.43 -4.84
CA ASN A 225 36.63 13.19 -5.78
C ASN A 225 37.05 11.72 -5.99
N GLN A 226 36.21 10.76 -5.61
CA GLN A 226 36.39 9.32 -5.86
C GLN A 226 35.21 8.76 -6.67
N LYS A 227 35.38 7.59 -7.29
CA LYS A 227 34.25 6.90 -7.95
C LYS A 227 33.29 6.32 -6.91
N LEU A 228 31.99 6.41 -7.16
CA LEU A 228 30.98 5.83 -6.28
C LEU A 228 31.11 4.30 -6.18
N THR A 229 31.53 3.63 -7.26
CA THR A 229 31.86 2.18 -7.21
C THR A 229 33.04 1.88 -6.30
N GLU A 230 34.10 2.69 -6.33
CA GLU A 230 35.29 2.54 -5.48
C GLU A 230 34.95 2.78 -4.00
N ILE A 231 34.14 3.79 -3.70
CA ILE A 231 33.64 4.04 -2.34
C ILE A 231 32.82 2.84 -1.84
N ILE A 232 31.85 2.37 -2.63
CA ILE A 232 30.99 1.22 -2.23
C ILE A 232 31.84 -0.04 -2.03
N ASN A 233 32.81 -0.32 -2.90
CA ASN A 233 33.65 -1.52 -2.79
C ASN A 233 34.72 -1.46 -1.68
N THR A 234 34.99 -0.30 -1.09
CA THR A 234 36.02 -0.14 -0.03
C THR A 234 35.42 0.18 1.35
N MET A 235 34.39 1.01 1.41
CA MET A 235 33.68 1.34 2.66
C MET A 235 32.51 0.39 2.93
N HIS A 236 32.03 -0.32 1.91
CA HIS A 236 30.77 -1.07 1.93
C HIS A 236 29.57 -0.19 2.30
N GLU A 237 29.55 1.06 1.84
CA GLU A 237 28.44 2.00 2.04
C GLU A 237 28.17 2.78 0.76
N ASN A 238 26.90 2.94 0.39
CA ASN A 238 26.51 3.83 -0.70
C ASN A 238 26.28 5.23 -0.14
N VAL A 239 27.36 5.95 0.16
CA VAL A 239 27.36 7.26 0.85
C VAL A 239 26.45 8.34 0.22
N LYS A 240 26.00 8.15 -1.03
CA LYS A 240 25.07 9.02 -1.76
C LYS A 240 23.62 8.49 -1.77
N TYR A 241 23.43 7.18 -1.84
CA TYR A 241 22.11 6.54 -1.99
C TYR A 241 21.87 5.36 -1.01
N LEU A 242 22.46 5.41 0.17
CA LEU A 242 22.20 4.66 1.41
C LEU A 242 23.19 5.16 2.50
N PRO A 243 23.19 6.46 2.87
CA PRO A 243 24.14 6.97 3.85
C PRO A 243 23.90 6.36 5.24
N GLY A 244 24.96 5.93 5.91
CA GLY A 244 24.91 5.39 7.27
C GLY A 244 24.54 3.91 7.42
N HIS A 245 24.30 3.16 6.32
CA HIS A 245 24.03 1.71 6.41
C HIS A 245 25.03 0.88 5.61
N ARG A 246 25.79 0.04 6.31
CA ARG A 246 26.76 -0.87 5.70
C ARG A 246 26.07 -1.99 4.92
N LEU A 247 26.51 -2.19 3.68
CA LEU A 247 26.20 -3.32 2.81
C LEU A 247 27.03 -4.56 3.22
N PRO A 248 26.54 -5.78 2.95
CA PRO A 248 27.34 -6.99 3.11
C PRO A 248 28.60 -6.97 2.24
N GLU A 249 29.71 -7.53 2.74
CA GLU A 249 31.02 -7.49 2.08
C GLU A 249 31.07 -8.28 0.76
N ASN A 250 30.09 -9.14 0.54
CA ASN A 250 29.85 -9.89 -0.69
C ASN A 250 29.03 -9.14 -1.75
N ILE A 251 28.59 -7.90 -1.48
CA ILE A 251 28.07 -6.97 -2.49
C ILE A 251 29.24 -6.30 -3.21
N VAL A 252 29.28 -6.43 -4.53
CA VAL A 252 30.31 -5.81 -5.39
C VAL A 252 29.65 -4.81 -6.33
N ALA A 253 29.97 -3.53 -6.18
CA ALA A 253 29.55 -2.48 -7.10
C ALA A 253 30.33 -2.58 -8.42
N VAL A 254 29.61 -2.55 -9.55
CA VAL A 254 30.18 -2.70 -10.90
C VAL A 254 29.67 -1.54 -11.79
N PRO A 255 30.56 -0.78 -12.46
CA PRO A 255 30.18 0.38 -13.27
C PRO A 255 29.61 0.03 -14.64
N ASP A 256 29.86 -1.19 -15.15
CA ASP A 256 29.28 -1.69 -16.39
C ASP A 256 28.12 -2.66 -16.11
N VAL A 257 26.98 -2.40 -16.75
CA VAL A 257 25.77 -3.21 -16.55
C VAL A 257 25.88 -4.60 -17.18
N VAL A 258 26.66 -4.76 -18.27
CA VAL A 258 26.84 -6.04 -18.94
C VAL A 258 27.72 -6.95 -18.09
N GLU A 259 28.85 -6.46 -17.59
CA GLU A 259 29.70 -7.18 -16.63
C GLU A 259 28.90 -7.59 -15.38
N ALA A 260 28.08 -6.69 -14.83
CA ALA A 260 27.25 -6.96 -13.66
C ALA A 260 26.21 -8.08 -13.89
N ALA A 261 25.68 -8.21 -15.11
CA ALA A 261 24.54 -9.08 -15.44
C ALA A 261 24.90 -10.36 -16.20
N LYS A 262 26.05 -10.40 -16.89
CA LYS A 262 26.45 -11.43 -17.86
C LYS A 262 26.21 -12.86 -17.37
N ASP A 263 26.74 -13.18 -16.19
CA ASP A 263 26.73 -14.54 -15.63
C ASP A 263 25.63 -14.75 -14.57
N ALA A 264 24.67 -13.82 -14.42
CA ALA A 264 23.61 -13.87 -13.41
C ALA A 264 22.39 -14.71 -13.85
N ASP A 265 21.93 -15.61 -12.98
CA ASP A 265 20.70 -16.40 -13.19
C ASP A 265 19.43 -15.68 -12.71
N ILE A 266 19.56 -14.69 -11.83
CA ILE A 266 18.47 -13.83 -11.34
C ILE A 266 18.89 -12.37 -11.50
N LEU A 267 18.10 -11.59 -12.22
CA LEU A 267 18.32 -10.17 -12.49
C LEU A 267 17.27 -9.34 -11.73
N ILE A 268 17.69 -8.59 -10.73
CA ILE A 268 16.78 -7.77 -9.90
C ILE A 268 16.79 -6.32 -10.42
N PHE A 269 15.67 -5.88 -10.99
CA PHE A 269 15.53 -4.56 -11.62
C PHE A 269 14.98 -3.55 -10.61
N VAL A 270 15.84 -2.65 -10.11
CA VAL A 270 15.51 -1.65 -9.07
C VAL A 270 15.92 -0.23 -9.51
N ILE A 271 15.64 0.12 -10.77
CA ILE A 271 15.95 1.44 -11.36
C ILE A 271 14.69 2.29 -11.57
N PRO A 272 14.81 3.63 -11.70
CA PRO A 272 13.70 4.47 -12.17
C PRO A 272 13.20 4.01 -13.56
N HIS A 273 11.88 3.88 -13.71
CA HIS A 273 11.22 3.26 -14.87
C HIS A 273 11.68 3.83 -16.22
N GLN A 274 11.91 5.15 -16.32
CA GLN A 274 12.30 5.82 -17.56
C GLN A 274 13.64 5.35 -18.16
N PHE A 275 14.45 4.59 -17.42
CA PHE A 275 15.71 4.03 -17.92
C PHE A 275 15.60 2.57 -18.40
N ILE A 276 14.46 1.89 -18.20
CA ILE A 276 14.38 0.43 -18.39
C ILE A 276 14.58 -0.01 -19.85
N ARG A 277 14.00 0.71 -20.82
CA ARG A 277 14.16 0.36 -22.25
C ARG A 277 15.63 0.46 -22.69
N THR A 278 16.34 1.49 -22.24
CA THR A 278 17.78 1.68 -22.50
C THR A 278 18.63 0.60 -21.82
N LEU A 279 18.28 0.22 -20.58
CA LEU A 279 18.94 -0.86 -19.85
C LEU A 279 18.76 -2.20 -20.58
N CYS A 280 17.53 -2.54 -20.98
CA CYS A 280 17.22 -3.75 -21.72
C CYS A 280 17.90 -3.78 -23.11
N ALA A 281 17.92 -2.66 -23.84
CA ALA A 281 18.66 -2.55 -25.11
C ALA A 281 20.18 -2.74 -24.93
N THR A 282 20.73 -2.35 -23.77
CA THR A 282 22.14 -2.55 -23.43
C THR A 282 22.45 -4.01 -23.09
N LEU A 283 21.51 -4.72 -22.47
CA LEU A 283 21.64 -6.11 -22.01
C LEU A 283 21.19 -7.19 -23.02
N LEU A 284 20.46 -6.80 -24.07
CA LEU A 284 19.98 -7.70 -25.14
C LEU A 284 21.12 -8.60 -25.67
N ASP A 285 20.86 -9.91 -25.66
CA ASP A 285 21.76 -10.97 -26.13
C ASP A 285 23.15 -11.01 -25.46
N LYS A 286 23.28 -10.44 -24.24
CA LYS A 286 24.50 -10.45 -23.41
C LYS A 286 24.32 -11.04 -22.00
N ILE A 287 23.13 -11.52 -21.67
CA ILE A 287 22.81 -12.22 -20.41
C ILE A 287 22.60 -13.72 -20.67
N LYS A 288 22.64 -14.53 -19.61
CA LYS A 288 22.24 -15.95 -19.68
C LYS A 288 20.82 -16.09 -20.25
N PRO A 289 20.59 -16.90 -21.31
CA PRO A 289 19.24 -17.18 -21.83
C PRO A 289 18.31 -17.89 -20.83
N THR A 290 18.87 -18.46 -19.75
CA THR A 290 18.15 -19.10 -18.64
C THR A 290 17.87 -18.16 -17.47
N ALA A 291 18.28 -16.89 -17.53
CA ALA A 291 18.06 -15.94 -16.45
C ALA A 291 16.58 -15.62 -16.25
N VAL A 292 16.22 -15.17 -15.04
CA VAL A 292 14.88 -14.65 -14.73
C VAL A 292 14.96 -13.25 -14.10
N GLY A 293 14.02 -12.39 -14.46
CA GLY A 293 13.89 -11.04 -13.92
C GLY A 293 13.01 -10.99 -12.67
N LEU A 294 13.35 -10.08 -11.74
CA LEU A 294 12.48 -9.65 -10.65
C LEU A 294 12.44 -8.11 -10.65
N SER A 295 11.32 -7.52 -11.08
CA SER A 295 11.13 -6.06 -11.14
C SER A 295 10.55 -5.51 -9.85
N LEU A 296 11.22 -4.49 -9.30
CA LEU A 296 10.74 -3.66 -8.18
C LEU A 296 10.29 -2.27 -8.68
N ILE A 297 10.20 -2.10 -9.99
CA ILE A 297 9.97 -0.82 -10.64
C ILE A 297 8.47 -0.49 -10.60
N LYS A 298 8.08 0.37 -9.65
CA LYS A 298 6.71 0.90 -9.53
C LYS A 298 6.46 1.94 -10.62
N GLY A 299 5.48 1.71 -11.49
CA GLY A 299 5.09 2.62 -12.58
C GLY A 299 4.62 1.85 -13.82
N PHE A 300 4.34 2.59 -14.89
CA PHE A 300 4.16 2.06 -16.24
C PHE A 300 5.21 2.69 -17.18
N ASP A 301 5.18 2.29 -18.45
CA ASP A 301 5.78 3.03 -19.55
C ASP A 301 4.72 3.15 -20.66
N ARG A 302 4.94 4.05 -21.62
CA ARG A 302 4.07 4.22 -22.78
C ARG A 302 4.28 3.08 -23.77
N GLY A 303 3.19 2.40 -24.13
CA GLY A 303 3.13 1.39 -25.17
C GLY A 303 2.64 1.96 -26.51
N ASP A 304 2.19 1.08 -27.40
CA ASP A 304 1.74 1.48 -28.74
C ASP A 304 0.44 2.31 -28.70
N GLY A 305 0.46 3.47 -29.36
CA GLY A 305 -0.68 4.39 -29.45
C GLY A 305 -0.96 5.12 -28.13
N THR A 306 -2.05 4.75 -27.46
CA THR A 306 -2.42 5.29 -26.14
C THR A 306 -2.44 4.21 -25.05
N ASN A 307 -1.90 3.02 -25.32
CA ASN A 307 -1.85 1.95 -24.32
C ASN A 307 -0.66 2.14 -23.36
N ILE A 308 -0.80 1.65 -22.14
CA ILE A 308 0.33 1.46 -21.22
C ILE A 308 1.01 0.10 -21.48
N GLU A 309 2.31 0.01 -21.22
CA GLU A 309 3.06 -1.25 -21.20
C GLU A 309 3.61 -1.46 -19.78
N LEU A 310 3.40 -2.66 -19.20
CA LEU A 310 3.92 -3.00 -17.88
C LEU A 310 5.45 -3.18 -17.94
N ILE A 311 6.15 -2.82 -16.87
CA ILE A 311 7.61 -2.89 -16.82
C ILE A 311 8.11 -4.34 -16.91
N SER A 312 7.41 -5.28 -16.26
CA SER A 312 7.67 -6.72 -16.42
C SER A 312 7.57 -7.16 -17.88
N LYS A 313 6.55 -6.69 -18.62
CA LYS A 313 6.32 -7.03 -20.03
C LYS A 313 7.38 -6.43 -20.94
N ILE A 314 7.86 -5.23 -20.64
CA ILE A 314 9.01 -4.61 -21.33
C ILE A 314 10.24 -5.49 -21.14
N ILE A 315 10.52 -5.93 -19.91
CA ILE A 315 11.65 -6.83 -19.60
C ILE A 315 11.48 -8.18 -20.33
N GLU A 316 10.32 -8.83 -20.26
CA GLU A 316 10.02 -10.09 -20.96
C GLU A 316 10.26 -9.94 -22.49
N LYS A 317 9.73 -8.87 -23.10
CA LYS A 317 9.77 -8.58 -24.54
C LYS A 317 11.16 -8.24 -25.05
N HIS A 318 11.93 -7.45 -24.32
CA HIS A 318 13.24 -6.94 -24.79
C HIS A 318 14.40 -7.89 -24.42
N LEU A 319 14.32 -8.62 -23.30
CA LEU A 319 15.39 -9.52 -22.86
C LEU A 319 15.09 -11.01 -23.10
N ARG A 320 13.88 -11.36 -23.57
CA ARG A 320 13.46 -12.74 -23.90
C ARG A 320 13.46 -13.72 -22.69
N ILE A 321 13.52 -13.18 -21.48
CA ILE A 321 13.47 -13.91 -20.21
C ILE A 321 12.06 -13.87 -19.58
N GLN A 322 11.80 -14.69 -18.56
CA GLN A 322 10.63 -14.49 -17.71
C GLN A 322 10.88 -13.35 -16.72
N CYS A 323 9.87 -12.51 -16.45
CA CYS A 323 9.96 -11.46 -15.43
C CYS A 323 8.82 -11.57 -14.41
N TYR A 324 9.20 -11.55 -13.13
CA TYR A 324 8.34 -11.52 -11.97
C TYR A 324 8.39 -10.13 -11.32
N VAL A 325 7.51 -9.85 -10.36
CA VAL A 325 7.40 -8.52 -9.74
C VAL A 325 7.41 -8.58 -8.22
N LEU A 326 7.90 -7.51 -7.58
CA LEU A 326 7.87 -7.32 -6.13
C LEU A 326 7.32 -5.92 -5.83
N MET A 327 6.12 -5.85 -5.25
CA MET A 327 5.43 -4.61 -4.89
C MET A 327 4.83 -4.73 -3.48
N GLY A 328 4.73 -3.63 -2.75
CA GLY A 328 4.31 -3.62 -1.34
C GLY A 328 4.59 -2.29 -0.65
N ALA A 329 4.11 -2.13 0.58
CA ALA A 329 4.32 -0.98 1.48
C ALA A 329 5.79 -0.79 1.92
N ASN A 330 6.72 -1.31 1.13
CA ASN A 330 8.14 -1.05 1.15
C ASN A 330 8.34 0.30 0.47
N LEU A 331 8.42 1.33 1.30
CA LEU A 331 9.29 2.43 0.92
C LEU A 331 10.69 1.86 0.73
N ALA A 332 11.27 2.22 -0.41
CA ALA A 332 12.69 2.16 -0.73
C ALA A 332 13.58 2.35 0.48
N ASN A 333 13.21 3.46 1.12
CA ASN A 333 13.68 3.96 2.36
C ASN A 333 13.73 2.80 3.34
N GLU A 334 12.56 2.33 3.66
CA GLU A 334 12.38 1.92 5.00
C GLU A 334 13.05 0.57 5.34
N VAL A 335 13.14 -0.35 4.39
CA VAL A 335 13.80 -1.68 4.48
C VAL A 335 15.24 -1.70 5.05
N ALA A 336 16.05 -0.64 4.94
CA ALA A 336 17.49 -0.71 5.24
C ALA A 336 17.88 -0.76 6.72
N GLU A 337 17.13 -0.13 7.63
CA GLU A 337 17.34 -0.23 9.08
C GLU A 337 16.95 -1.60 9.66
N GLU A 338 16.72 -2.62 8.81
CA GLU A 338 16.27 -3.95 9.23
C GLU A 338 15.02 -3.90 10.08
N LYS A 339 14.16 -2.95 9.75
CA LYS A 339 12.91 -2.67 10.43
C LYS A 339 11.77 -3.20 9.50
N PHE A 340 10.86 -3.98 10.07
CA PHE A 340 9.83 -4.78 9.41
C PHE A 340 9.02 -4.02 8.37
N CYS A 341 8.74 -4.66 7.24
CA CYS A 341 7.48 -4.48 6.50
C CYS A 341 7.11 -5.75 5.74
N GLU A 342 5.98 -5.72 5.05
CA GLU A 342 5.50 -6.81 4.21
C GLU A 342 5.58 -6.42 2.73
N THR A 343 5.96 -7.36 1.87
CA THR A 343 5.90 -7.21 0.41
C THR A 343 5.18 -8.38 -0.25
N THR A 344 4.58 -8.12 -1.40
CA THR A 344 4.02 -9.14 -2.29
C THR A 344 4.97 -9.40 -3.45
N ILE A 345 5.31 -10.67 -3.71
CA ILE A 345 5.93 -11.09 -4.97
C ILE A 345 4.85 -11.70 -5.87
N GLY A 346 4.70 -11.16 -7.08
CA GLY A 346 3.93 -11.76 -8.15
C GLY A 346 4.80 -12.77 -8.90
N CYS A 347 4.58 -14.07 -8.69
CA CYS A 347 5.32 -15.15 -9.35
C CYS A 347 4.43 -16.35 -9.70
N ARG A 348 4.27 -16.62 -11.01
CA ARG A 348 3.49 -17.74 -11.55
C ARG A 348 4.23 -19.10 -11.56
N ASP A 349 5.57 -19.14 -11.51
CA ASP A 349 6.31 -20.42 -11.44
C ASP A 349 6.44 -20.90 -9.98
N LYS A 350 5.79 -22.02 -9.67
CA LYS A 350 5.72 -22.60 -8.32
C LYS A 350 7.06 -23.17 -7.81
N ARG A 351 8.05 -23.32 -8.68
CA ARG A 351 9.43 -23.74 -8.35
C ARG A 351 10.31 -22.54 -8.02
N LEU A 352 10.11 -21.41 -8.69
CA LEU A 352 10.83 -20.16 -8.42
C LEU A 352 10.22 -19.36 -7.26
N ALA A 353 8.91 -19.46 -7.01
CA ALA A 353 8.24 -18.78 -5.91
C ALA A 353 8.92 -18.98 -4.52
N PRO A 354 9.30 -20.20 -4.11
CA PRO A 354 10.07 -20.41 -2.87
C PRO A 354 11.49 -19.82 -2.93
N LEU A 355 12.13 -19.82 -4.11
CA LEU A 355 13.50 -19.31 -4.30
C LEU A 355 13.54 -17.79 -4.20
N LEU A 356 12.65 -17.09 -4.92
CA LEU A 356 12.49 -15.64 -4.85
C LEU A 356 12.07 -15.18 -3.45
N ARG A 357 11.21 -15.95 -2.76
CA ARG A 357 10.89 -15.71 -1.36
C ARG A 357 12.11 -15.82 -0.46
N ASP A 358 12.90 -16.90 -0.57
CA ASP A 358 14.06 -17.10 0.32
C ASP A 358 15.22 -16.13 0.03
N LEU A 359 15.36 -15.66 -1.21
CA LEU A 359 16.30 -14.61 -1.61
C LEU A 359 15.98 -13.25 -0.96
N ILE A 360 14.70 -12.94 -0.80
CA ILE A 360 14.20 -11.62 -0.39
C ILE A 360 13.79 -11.57 1.09
N GLN A 361 13.28 -12.65 1.66
CA GLN A 361 12.66 -12.62 2.99
C GLN A 361 13.70 -12.53 4.11
N THR A 362 13.50 -11.60 5.03
CA THR A 362 14.23 -11.51 6.31
C THR A 362 13.23 -11.57 7.47
N PRO A 363 13.66 -11.65 8.75
CA PRO A 363 12.74 -11.50 9.90
C PRO A 363 11.94 -10.19 9.84
N ASN A 364 12.55 -9.15 9.25
CA ASN A 364 12.03 -7.80 9.13
C ASN A 364 11.75 -7.42 7.66
N PHE A 365 11.53 -8.40 6.78
CA PHE A 365 11.00 -8.16 5.44
C PHE A 365 10.19 -9.38 5.01
N ARG A 366 8.90 -9.37 5.33
CA ARG A 366 8.00 -10.53 5.18
C ARG A 366 7.48 -10.60 3.76
N VAL A 367 7.69 -11.74 3.10
CA VAL A 367 7.27 -11.96 1.71
C VAL A 367 6.03 -12.84 1.65
N VAL A 368 4.95 -12.30 1.09
CA VAL A 368 3.83 -13.09 0.54
C VAL A 368 4.10 -13.31 -0.95
N VAL A 369 3.80 -14.51 -1.48
CA VAL A 369 3.92 -14.79 -2.91
C VAL A 369 2.55 -15.16 -3.48
N VAL A 370 2.16 -14.51 -4.58
CA VAL A 370 0.89 -14.76 -5.29
C VAL A 370 1.17 -15.06 -6.76
N GLU A 371 0.28 -15.80 -7.40
CA GLU A 371 0.38 -16.13 -8.84
C GLU A 371 0.06 -14.92 -9.75
N ASP A 372 -0.69 -13.94 -9.19
CA ASP A 372 -1.29 -12.79 -9.87
C ASP A 372 -0.27 -11.67 -10.11
N CYS A 373 0.62 -11.89 -11.08
CA CYS A 373 1.74 -10.99 -11.36
C CYS A 373 1.28 -9.60 -11.82
N GLU A 374 0.20 -9.53 -12.60
CA GLU A 374 -0.21 -8.30 -13.29
C GLU A 374 -0.99 -7.37 -12.34
N ALA A 375 -1.86 -7.89 -11.46
CA ALA A 375 -2.49 -7.05 -10.44
C ALA A 375 -1.47 -6.51 -9.41
N VAL A 376 -0.46 -7.31 -9.02
CA VAL A 376 0.62 -6.87 -8.11
C VAL A 376 1.37 -5.66 -8.69
N GLU A 377 1.74 -5.71 -9.98
CA GLU A 377 2.43 -4.61 -10.67
C GLU A 377 1.54 -3.37 -10.84
N VAL A 378 0.32 -3.56 -11.35
CA VAL A 378 -0.64 -2.48 -11.60
C VAL A 378 -1.00 -1.71 -10.33
N CYS A 379 -1.17 -2.39 -9.19
CA CYS A 379 -1.41 -1.71 -7.91
C CYS A 379 -0.26 -0.79 -7.51
N GLY A 380 1.00 -1.23 -7.73
CA GLY A 380 2.21 -0.46 -7.45
C GLY A 380 2.31 0.86 -8.23
N ALA A 381 1.67 0.93 -9.41
CA ALA A 381 1.58 2.14 -10.23
C ALA A 381 0.36 3.00 -9.87
N LEU A 382 -0.86 2.44 -9.94
CA LEU A 382 -2.12 3.18 -9.82
C LEU A 382 -2.31 3.91 -8.48
N LYS A 383 -1.78 3.35 -7.39
CA LYS A 383 -1.82 3.97 -6.05
C LYS A 383 -1.28 5.40 -6.03
N ASN A 384 -0.36 5.74 -6.94
CA ASN A 384 0.23 7.07 -7.03
C ASN A 384 -0.78 8.13 -7.50
N ILE A 385 -1.77 7.73 -8.32
CA ILE A 385 -2.88 8.58 -8.77
C ILE A 385 -3.79 8.88 -7.57
N VAL A 386 -4.19 7.84 -6.82
CA VAL A 386 -5.03 7.98 -5.62
C VAL A 386 -4.34 8.83 -4.55
N ALA A 387 -3.02 8.70 -4.39
CA ALA A 387 -2.25 9.53 -3.48
C ALA A 387 -2.20 11.01 -3.90
N CYS A 388 -2.30 11.34 -5.20
CA CYS A 388 -2.49 12.72 -5.64
C CYS A 388 -3.86 13.26 -5.20
N ALA A 389 -4.93 12.49 -5.38
CA ALA A 389 -6.27 12.85 -4.89
C ALA A 389 -6.30 13.03 -3.36
N ALA A 390 -5.67 12.14 -2.60
CA ALA A 390 -5.52 12.26 -1.16
C ALA A 390 -4.73 13.53 -0.77
N GLY A 391 -3.68 13.88 -1.53
CA GLY A 391 -2.97 15.15 -1.39
C GLY A 391 -3.85 16.38 -1.66
N PHE A 392 -4.70 16.35 -2.70
CA PHE A 392 -5.65 17.44 -2.95
C PHE A 392 -6.65 17.61 -1.80
N VAL A 393 -7.13 16.51 -1.20
CA VAL A 393 -8.01 16.52 -0.01
C VAL A 393 -7.31 17.11 1.23
N ASP A 394 -6.05 16.72 1.49
CA ASP A 394 -5.21 17.33 2.54
C ASP A 394 -4.93 18.82 2.28
N GLY A 395 -4.79 19.17 1.00
CA GLY A 395 -4.60 20.51 0.48
C GLY A 395 -5.78 21.44 0.80
N MET A 396 -6.99 20.94 0.55
CA MET A 396 -8.25 21.63 0.80
C MET A 396 -8.72 21.58 2.27
N GLY A 397 -8.11 20.75 3.12
CA GLY A 397 -8.45 20.64 4.53
C GLY A 397 -9.80 19.95 4.83
N LEU A 398 -10.25 19.06 3.93
CA LEU A 398 -11.59 18.44 4.01
C LEU A 398 -11.72 17.32 5.06
N GLY A 399 -10.59 16.82 5.58
CA GLY A 399 -10.53 15.89 6.73
C GLY A 399 -10.58 14.41 6.38
N ASP A 400 -10.36 13.57 7.41
CA ASP A 400 -10.09 12.13 7.26
C ASP A 400 -11.22 11.35 6.57
N ASN A 401 -12.49 11.68 6.79
CA ASN A 401 -13.63 10.97 6.17
C ASN A 401 -13.60 11.09 4.63
N THR A 402 -13.40 12.31 4.11
CA THR A 402 -13.30 12.57 2.68
C THR A 402 -12.03 11.93 2.10
N LYS A 403 -10.94 11.89 2.86
CA LYS A 403 -9.69 11.22 2.48
C LYS A 403 -9.86 9.70 2.39
N ALA A 404 -10.53 9.09 3.36
CA ALA A 404 -10.82 7.66 3.36
C ALA A 404 -11.78 7.29 2.22
N ALA A 405 -12.78 8.13 1.93
CA ALA A 405 -13.65 7.96 0.76
C ALA A 405 -12.83 7.97 -0.56
N VAL A 406 -11.88 8.90 -0.72
CA VAL A 406 -10.95 8.92 -1.86
C VAL A 406 -10.09 7.66 -1.94
N ILE A 407 -9.53 7.21 -0.81
CA ILE A 407 -8.72 5.97 -0.78
C ILE A 407 -9.55 4.76 -1.18
N ARG A 408 -10.79 4.65 -0.69
CA ARG A 408 -11.74 3.58 -1.03
C ARG A 408 -12.11 3.59 -2.51
N LEU A 409 -12.52 4.73 -3.04
CA LEU A 409 -12.91 4.88 -4.45
C LEU A 409 -11.72 4.62 -5.37
N GLY A 410 -10.52 5.10 -5.00
CA GLY A 410 -9.29 4.78 -5.70
C GLY A 410 -8.95 3.29 -5.69
N LEU A 411 -9.19 2.58 -4.59
CA LEU A 411 -9.04 1.12 -4.53
C LEU A 411 -10.07 0.39 -5.42
N MET A 412 -11.29 0.90 -5.53
CA MET A 412 -12.30 0.38 -6.47
C MET A 412 -11.94 0.66 -7.93
N GLU A 413 -11.42 1.84 -8.26
CA GLU A 413 -10.86 2.09 -9.59
C GLU A 413 -9.62 1.23 -9.88
N MET A 414 -8.77 0.93 -8.88
CA MET A 414 -7.67 -0.03 -9.03
C MET A 414 -8.15 -1.45 -9.35
N VAL A 415 -9.11 -1.98 -8.59
CA VAL A 415 -9.72 -3.31 -8.85
C VAL A 415 -10.33 -3.36 -10.23
N LYS A 416 -11.16 -2.37 -10.57
CA LYS A 416 -11.89 -2.25 -11.83
C LYS A 416 -10.97 -2.07 -13.03
N PHE A 417 -9.84 -1.36 -12.87
CA PHE A 417 -8.87 -1.15 -13.94
C PHE A 417 -8.13 -2.45 -14.25
N VAL A 418 -7.75 -3.20 -13.21
CA VAL A 418 -7.17 -4.53 -13.40
C VAL A 418 -8.18 -5.46 -14.09
N ASP A 419 -9.40 -5.59 -13.56
CA ASP A 419 -10.44 -6.46 -14.14
C ASP A 419 -10.78 -6.11 -15.61
N THR A 420 -10.79 -4.82 -15.95
CA THR A 420 -11.07 -4.35 -17.33
C THR A 420 -9.93 -4.64 -18.32
N PHE A 421 -8.68 -4.81 -17.87
CA PHE A 421 -7.50 -4.84 -18.74
C PHE A 421 -6.56 -6.05 -18.57
N TYR A 422 -6.67 -6.80 -17.47
CA TYR A 422 -5.77 -7.89 -17.08
C TYR A 422 -6.61 -9.07 -16.53
N SER A 423 -6.90 -10.04 -17.39
CA SER A 423 -7.82 -11.14 -17.10
C SER A 423 -7.27 -12.15 -16.10
N GLY A 424 -8.12 -12.62 -15.17
CA GLY A 424 -7.77 -13.68 -14.22
C GLY A 424 -7.10 -13.18 -12.93
N SER A 425 -7.09 -11.87 -12.69
CA SER A 425 -6.71 -11.31 -11.39
C SER A 425 -7.63 -11.83 -10.27
N LYS A 426 -7.12 -11.79 -9.03
CA LYS A 426 -7.85 -12.26 -7.84
C LYS A 426 -8.14 -11.10 -6.92
N LEU A 427 -9.40 -10.95 -6.48
CA LEU A 427 -9.81 -9.88 -5.56
C LEU A 427 -9.00 -9.90 -4.24
N SER A 428 -8.49 -11.07 -3.83
CA SER A 428 -7.56 -11.22 -2.70
C SER A 428 -6.25 -10.44 -2.87
N THR A 429 -5.74 -10.27 -4.09
CA THR A 429 -4.45 -9.60 -4.37
C THR A 429 -4.46 -8.12 -3.94
N PHE A 430 -5.63 -7.47 -3.96
CA PHE A 430 -5.78 -6.07 -3.54
C PHE A 430 -5.73 -5.89 -2.02
N PHE A 431 -5.91 -6.96 -1.25
CA PHE A 431 -5.66 -6.99 0.20
C PHE A 431 -4.21 -7.31 0.57
N GLU A 432 -3.41 -7.76 -0.39
CA GLU A 432 -1.98 -7.97 -0.16
C GLU A 432 -1.23 -6.63 -0.07
N SER A 433 0.03 -6.68 0.38
CA SER A 433 0.81 -5.46 0.63
C SER A 433 0.89 -4.53 -0.59
N CYS A 434 1.01 -5.10 -1.80
CA CYS A 434 1.01 -4.36 -3.06
C CYS A 434 -0.25 -3.51 -3.33
N GLY A 435 -1.39 -3.90 -2.77
CA GLY A 435 -2.66 -3.20 -2.90
C GLY A 435 -2.89 -2.24 -1.74
N VAL A 436 -3.76 -2.64 -0.80
CA VAL A 436 -4.29 -1.79 0.27
C VAL A 436 -3.20 -1.16 1.15
N ALA A 437 -2.12 -1.87 1.49
CA ALA A 437 -1.08 -1.33 2.37
C ALA A 437 -0.23 -0.26 1.68
N ASP A 438 0.33 -0.56 0.51
CA ASP A 438 1.12 0.42 -0.28
C ASP A 438 0.27 1.63 -0.70
N LEU A 439 -1.02 1.43 -0.94
CA LEU A 439 -2.00 2.50 -1.15
C LEU A 439 -2.14 3.40 0.08
N ILE A 440 -2.44 2.85 1.27
CA ILE A 440 -2.58 3.62 2.51
C ILE A 440 -1.29 4.40 2.80
N THR A 441 -0.14 3.72 2.79
CA THR A 441 1.19 4.34 2.97
C THR A 441 1.37 5.53 2.02
N THR A 442 1.07 5.37 0.74
CA THR A 442 1.28 6.44 -0.25
C THR A 442 0.32 7.62 -0.05
N CYS A 443 -0.91 7.35 0.41
CA CYS A 443 -1.94 8.36 0.67
C CYS A 443 -1.76 9.12 1.99
N TYR A 444 -0.91 8.67 2.92
CA TYR A 444 -0.58 9.38 4.17
C TYR A 444 0.87 9.91 4.22
N GLY A 445 1.87 9.07 3.93
CA GLY A 445 3.29 9.46 3.94
C GLY A 445 3.90 9.82 2.57
N GLY A 446 3.22 9.50 1.46
CA GLY A 446 3.84 9.49 0.13
C GLY A 446 4.20 10.87 -0.47
N ARG A 447 5.26 10.89 -1.29
CA ARG A 447 5.71 12.06 -2.07
C ARG A 447 4.60 12.66 -2.93
N ASN A 448 3.80 11.82 -3.61
CA ASN A 448 2.64 12.23 -4.42
C ASN A 448 1.63 13.05 -3.58
N ARG A 449 1.27 12.55 -2.39
CA ARG A 449 0.38 13.24 -1.44
C ARG A 449 0.98 14.58 -0.99
N ARG A 450 2.25 14.59 -0.58
CA ARG A 450 2.94 15.81 -0.11
C ARG A 450 3.00 16.91 -1.16
N VAL A 451 3.32 16.59 -2.42
CA VAL A 451 3.38 17.61 -3.48
C VAL A 451 1.98 18.09 -3.87
N CYS A 452 1.01 17.18 -4.02
CA CYS A 452 -0.37 17.56 -4.36
C CYS A 452 -1.06 18.39 -3.26
N GLU A 453 -0.73 18.16 -1.98
CA GLU A 453 -1.13 19.04 -0.88
C GLU A 453 -0.58 20.46 -1.06
N GLN A 454 0.71 20.59 -1.38
CA GLN A 454 1.35 21.90 -1.55
C GLN A 454 0.94 22.61 -2.84
N TYR A 455 0.56 21.88 -3.90
CA TYR A 455 -0.04 22.44 -5.12
C TYR A 455 -1.32 23.21 -4.78
N VAL A 456 -2.24 22.60 -4.03
CA VAL A 456 -3.46 23.28 -3.57
C VAL A 456 -3.16 24.43 -2.61
N LYS A 457 -2.24 24.25 -1.64
CA LYS A 457 -1.96 25.25 -0.60
C LYS A 457 -1.15 26.47 -1.07
N SER A 458 -0.37 26.33 -2.15
CA SER A 458 0.53 27.40 -2.63
C SER A 458 0.17 27.99 -3.99
N GLY A 459 -0.62 27.28 -4.81
CA GLY A 459 -0.90 27.67 -6.21
C GLY A 459 0.32 27.59 -7.13
N LYS A 460 1.47 27.06 -6.67
CA LYS A 460 2.62 26.75 -7.53
C LYS A 460 2.31 25.56 -8.42
N THR A 461 2.89 25.54 -9.63
CA THR A 461 2.79 24.38 -10.53
C THR A 461 3.42 23.14 -9.90
N ILE A 462 2.93 21.95 -10.27
CA ILE A 462 3.49 20.67 -9.80
C ILE A 462 5.00 20.60 -10.06
N LYS A 463 5.47 21.06 -11.23
CA LYS A 463 6.91 21.07 -11.58
C LYS A 463 7.75 21.91 -10.61
N GLN A 464 7.31 23.11 -10.24
CA GLN A 464 8.03 23.94 -9.26
C GLN A 464 8.13 23.21 -7.91
N LEU A 465 7.07 22.52 -7.50
CA LEU A 465 7.04 21.77 -6.25
C LEU A 465 7.81 20.44 -6.31
N GLU A 466 7.98 19.82 -7.47
CA GLU A 466 8.95 18.73 -7.64
C GLU A 466 10.36 19.24 -7.35
N ASP A 467 10.76 20.29 -8.06
CA ASP A 467 12.13 20.80 -8.04
C ASP A 467 12.47 21.42 -6.65
N GLU A 468 11.48 21.99 -5.94
CA GLU A 468 11.61 22.49 -4.56
C GLU A 468 11.58 21.42 -3.46
N LEU A 469 10.72 20.39 -3.57
CA LEU A 469 10.42 19.48 -2.44
C LEU A 469 11.03 18.09 -2.54
N LEU A 470 11.50 17.68 -3.73
CA LEU A 470 11.91 16.29 -4.00
C LEU A 470 13.42 16.10 -4.25
N GLY A 471 14.22 17.17 -4.23
CA GLY A 471 15.69 17.08 -4.32
C GLY A 471 16.18 16.40 -5.60
N GLY A 472 15.50 16.61 -6.73
CA GLY A 472 15.80 15.98 -8.02
C GLY A 472 15.10 14.64 -8.28
N GLN A 473 14.38 14.06 -7.30
CA GLN A 473 13.49 12.93 -7.56
C GLN A 473 12.23 13.40 -8.32
N LYS A 474 11.63 12.52 -9.13
CA LYS A 474 10.40 12.83 -9.89
C LYS A 474 9.14 12.20 -9.31
N LEU A 475 8.03 12.89 -9.52
CA LEU A 475 6.69 12.60 -9.02
C LEU A 475 5.92 11.75 -10.03
N GLN A 476 5.56 10.53 -9.63
CA GLN A 476 5.03 9.55 -10.57
C GLN A 476 3.51 9.68 -10.77
N GLY A 477 2.76 10.11 -9.75
CA GLY A 477 1.30 10.15 -9.79
C GLY A 477 0.70 10.95 -10.96
N PRO A 478 1.16 12.18 -11.26
CA PRO A 478 0.68 12.94 -12.41
C PRO A 478 1.00 12.29 -13.77
N ALA A 479 2.18 11.68 -13.92
CA ALA A 479 2.57 10.99 -15.15
C ALA A 479 1.74 9.71 -15.36
N THR A 480 1.59 8.88 -14.32
CA THR A 480 0.74 7.68 -14.37
C THR A 480 -0.74 8.05 -14.61
N ALA A 481 -1.20 9.22 -14.12
CA ALA A 481 -2.55 9.71 -14.40
C ALA A 481 -2.74 10.13 -15.88
N ASP A 482 -1.73 10.75 -16.51
CA ASP A 482 -1.72 11.04 -17.95
C ASP A 482 -1.75 9.77 -18.81
N GLU A 483 -0.92 8.79 -18.48
CA GLU A 483 -0.85 7.49 -19.16
C GLU A 483 -2.18 6.72 -19.06
N VAL A 484 -2.73 6.63 -17.84
CA VAL A 484 -4.02 5.98 -17.57
C VAL A 484 -5.17 6.71 -18.25
N HIS A 485 -5.23 8.05 -18.18
CA HIS A 485 -6.26 8.82 -18.87
C HIS A 485 -6.17 8.67 -20.39
N GLY A 486 -4.96 8.63 -20.97
CA GLY A 486 -4.75 8.33 -22.39
C GLY A 486 -5.32 6.97 -22.80
N MET A 487 -5.07 5.93 -22.01
CA MET A 487 -5.60 4.59 -22.26
C MET A 487 -7.13 4.53 -22.12
N LEU A 488 -7.68 5.15 -21.07
CA LEU A 488 -9.12 5.20 -20.82
C LEU A 488 -9.86 5.98 -21.91
N LYS A 489 -9.32 7.14 -22.33
CA LYS A 489 -9.87 7.97 -23.40
C LYS A 489 -9.82 7.24 -24.74
N GLY A 490 -8.72 6.57 -25.07
CA GLY A 490 -8.58 5.74 -26.28
C GLY A 490 -9.54 4.55 -26.35
N ARG A 491 -10.20 4.19 -25.24
CA ARG A 491 -11.18 3.10 -25.15
C ARG A 491 -12.60 3.57 -24.79
N ASN A 492 -12.84 4.88 -24.70
CA ASN A 492 -14.11 5.50 -24.25
C ASN A 492 -14.56 5.04 -22.84
N LEU A 493 -13.63 4.97 -21.88
CA LEU A 493 -13.86 4.46 -20.53
C LEU A 493 -13.71 5.51 -19.41
N THR A 494 -13.45 6.79 -19.72
CA THR A 494 -13.22 7.85 -18.71
C THR A 494 -14.30 7.92 -17.64
N GLU A 495 -15.57 7.85 -18.04
CA GLU A 495 -16.74 7.93 -17.14
C GLU A 495 -16.86 6.73 -16.18
N LYS A 496 -16.15 5.61 -16.45
CA LYS A 496 -16.09 4.46 -15.53
C LYS A 496 -15.03 4.64 -14.43
N PHE A 497 -14.13 5.61 -14.60
CA PHE A 497 -12.99 5.93 -13.73
C PHE A 497 -12.90 7.45 -13.48
N PRO A 498 -13.94 8.07 -12.87
CA PRO A 498 -13.97 9.51 -12.64
C PRO A 498 -12.85 10.01 -11.72
N LEU A 499 -12.35 9.23 -10.75
CA LEU A 499 -11.28 9.68 -9.84
C LEU A 499 -9.93 9.76 -10.56
N PHE A 500 -9.52 8.73 -11.30
CA PHE A 500 -8.30 8.77 -12.13
C PHE A 500 -8.40 9.88 -13.19
N THR A 501 -9.55 10.02 -13.84
CA THR A 501 -9.82 11.09 -14.81
C THR A 501 -9.74 12.48 -14.17
N ALA A 502 -10.28 12.66 -12.96
CA ALA A 502 -10.21 13.91 -12.22
C ALA A 502 -8.77 14.28 -11.85
N VAL A 503 -7.97 13.31 -11.37
CA VAL A 503 -6.55 13.56 -11.03
C VAL A 503 -5.76 14.01 -12.25
N HIS A 504 -5.93 13.38 -13.41
CA HIS A 504 -5.31 13.87 -14.65
C HIS A 504 -5.74 15.32 -14.97
N ARG A 505 -7.05 15.60 -14.92
CA ARG A 505 -7.60 16.92 -15.27
C ARG A 505 -7.19 18.02 -14.29
N ILE A 506 -6.95 17.70 -13.02
CA ILE A 506 -6.39 18.64 -12.03
C ILE A 506 -4.88 18.83 -12.30
N CYS A 507 -4.11 17.75 -12.47
CA CYS A 507 -2.68 17.80 -12.74
C CYS A 507 -2.30 18.48 -14.07
N THR A 508 -3.28 18.76 -14.94
CA THR A 508 -3.13 19.45 -16.22
C THR A 508 -3.95 20.74 -16.30
N ASP A 509 -4.39 21.27 -15.15
CA ASP A 509 -5.10 22.54 -14.97
C ASP A 509 -6.40 22.69 -15.80
N GLN A 510 -7.01 21.56 -16.21
CA GLN A 510 -8.30 21.51 -16.93
C GLN A 510 -9.52 21.65 -16.01
N ILE A 511 -9.40 21.28 -14.74
CA ILE A 511 -10.38 21.51 -13.66
C ILE A 511 -9.64 21.87 -12.37
N ARG A 512 -10.34 22.47 -11.40
CA ARG A 512 -9.76 22.91 -10.12
C ARG A 512 -9.75 21.74 -9.12
N PRO A 513 -8.87 21.76 -8.10
CA PRO A 513 -8.89 20.77 -7.01
C PRO A 513 -10.25 20.59 -6.33
N ALA A 514 -11.02 21.69 -6.18
CA ALA A 514 -12.36 21.66 -5.59
C ALA A 514 -13.36 20.81 -6.39
N ASP A 515 -13.18 20.73 -7.72
CA ASP A 515 -14.09 20.01 -8.63
C ASP A 515 -13.97 18.47 -8.47
N LEU A 516 -12.95 18.00 -7.74
CA LEU A 516 -12.78 16.61 -7.30
C LEU A 516 -13.96 16.11 -6.43
N LEU A 517 -14.56 16.99 -5.62
CA LEU A 517 -15.66 16.61 -4.71
C LEU A 517 -16.87 16.09 -5.48
N ASP A 518 -17.23 16.70 -6.61
CA ASP A 518 -18.38 16.27 -7.40
C ASP A 518 -18.12 14.96 -8.17
N GLN A 519 -16.84 14.63 -8.41
CA GLN A 519 -16.42 13.33 -8.96
C GLN A 519 -16.49 12.22 -7.90
N ILE A 520 -16.15 12.53 -6.64
CA ILE A 520 -16.34 11.64 -5.48
C ILE A 520 -17.83 11.41 -5.22
N ARG A 521 -18.64 12.47 -5.17
CA ARG A 521 -20.09 12.40 -4.88
C ARG A 521 -20.83 11.52 -5.87
N ASN A 522 -20.58 11.72 -7.16
CA ASN A 522 -21.30 11.08 -8.26
C ASN A 522 -20.61 9.80 -8.80
N HIS A 523 -19.67 9.23 -8.04
CA HIS A 523 -18.92 8.05 -8.45
C HIS A 523 -19.85 6.83 -8.72
N PRO A 524 -19.64 6.06 -9.81
CA PRO A 524 -20.43 4.85 -10.12
C PRO A 524 -20.42 3.73 -9.06
N GLU A 525 -19.65 3.87 -7.99
CA GLU A 525 -19.58 2.90 -6.87
C GLU A 525 -20.50 3.31 -5.69
N HIS A 526 -21.42 4.24 -5.94
CA HIS A 526 -22.45 4.72 -5.01
C HIS A 526 -23.90 4.45 -5.49
N VAL A 527 -24.04 3.62 -6.52
CA VAL A 527 -25.31 3.06 -7.04
C VAL A 527 -25.69 1.83 -6.21
N MET A 528 -26.98 1.51 -6.06
CA MET A 528 -27.41 0.34 -5.28
C MET A 528 -26.79 -0.99 -5.77
N ARG A 529 -26.35 -1.82 -4.82
CA ARG A 529 -25.87 -3.20 -5.01
C ARG A 529 -26.87 -4.23 -4.45
N VAL A 530 -28.14 -4.07 -4.83
CA VAL A 530 -29.23 -4.97 -4.44
C VAL A 530 -29.68 -5.72 -5.70
N GLU A 531 -29.51 -7.04 -5.75
CA GLU A 531 -29.89 -7.82 -6.93
C GLU A 531 -31.41 -7.71 -7.20
N GLY A 532 -31.78 -7.43 -8.44
CA GLY A 532 -33.17 -7.35 -8.89
C GLY A 532 -33.90 -6.03 -8.61
N VAL A 533 -33.20 -4.95 -8.28
CA VAL A 533 -33.79 -3.60 -8.16
C VAL A 533 -33.03 -2.63 -9.07
N GLU A 534 -33.67 -2.19 -10.16
CA GLU A 534 -33.18 -1.09 -10.99
C GLU A 534 -33.58 0.26 -10.35
N GLU A 535 -32.72 1.27 -10.46
CA GLU A 535 -33.05 2.65 -10.03
C GLU A 535 -33.94 3.32 -11.09
N SER A 536 -35.06 3.90 -10.66
CA SER A 536 -36.13 4.48 -11.51
C SER A 536 -36.02 5.99 -11.69
#